data_AF-A0A953ZA38-F1
#
_entry.id   AF-A0A953ZA38-F1
#
_cell.length_a   1.000
_cell.length_b   1.000
_cell.length_c   1.000
_cell.angle_alpha   90.00
_cell.angle_beta   90.00
_cell.angle_gamma   90.00
#
_symmetry.space_group_name_H-M   'P 1'
#
loop_
_entity.id
_entity.type
_entity.pdbx_description
1 polymer ?
#
loop_
_entity_poly.entity_id
_entity_poly.type
_entity_poly.pdbx_seq_one_letter_code
_entity_poly.pdbx_strand_id
1 'polypeptide(L)'
;MARRILAALMIMAATFAGAIAQDSPEFGPRDGSEPVRDPRPTAEDLEVQVAVEKGLKQLATIQNPDGSWSNDVGNKLGNNYQRNIDGIGKPHLGVTAITCMAFMSAGHTPDRGEYRRHVAAGLAFVLSNIDRDTGWTSAYGTRMYSHAFCSMFLAEVYGQTRDPVVLSHLRNAIGFIVK
;
A
#
# COMPACT_ATOMS: atom_id res chain seq x y z
N MET A 1 -12.57 50.93 22.66
CA MET A 1 -12.62 49.74 21.78
C MET A 1 -11.87 48.50 22.29
N ALA A 2 -11.14 48.54 23.42
CA ALA A 2 -10.37 47.39 23.92
C ALA A 2 -11.13 46.40 24.84
N ARG A 3 -12.38 46.70 25.25
CA ARG A 3 -13.16 45.86 26.19
C ARG A 3 -14.10 44.85 25.53
N ARG A 4 -14.26 44.88 24.20
CA ARG A 4 -15.12 43.94 23.45
C ARG A 4 -14.37 42.79 22.78
N ILE A 5 -13.03 42.83 22.77
CA ILE A 5 -12.18 41.79 22.16
C ILE A 5 -11.82 40.70 23.18
N LEU A 6 -11.78 41.01 24.48
CA LEU A 6 -11.47 40.01 25.52
C LEU A 6 -12.60 38.98 25.75
N ALA A 7 -13.85 39.31 25.48
CA ALA A 7 -14.97 38.37 25.68
C ALA A 7 -15.05 37.29 24.58
N ALA A 8 -14.51 37.56 23.38
CA ALA A 8 -14.49 36.60 22.28
C ALA A 8 -13.36 35.56 22.41
N LEU A 9 -12.32 35.84 23.22
CA LEU A 9 -11.22 34.90 23.47
C LEU A 9 -11.50 33.89 24.59
N MET A 10 -12.47 34.16 25.47
CA MET A 10 -12.84 33.21 26.54
C MET A 10 -13.92 32.19 26.14
N ILE A 11 -14.61 32.38 25.02
CA ILE A 11 -15.62 31.41 24.54
C ILE A 11 -14.99 30.34 23.64
N MET A 12 -13.79 30.58 23.09
CA MET A 12 -13.08 29.60 22.26
C MET A 12 -12.21 28.60 23.05
N ALA A 13 -12.09 28.79 24.37
CA ALA A 13 -11.35 27.91 25.27
C ALA A 13 -12.24 26.88 25.99
N ALA A 14 -13.57 26.88 25.75
CA ALA A 14 -14.53 26.10 26.52
C ALA A 14 -15.16 24.90 25.76
N THR A 15 -14.68 24.53 24.57
CA THR A 15 -15.18 23.36 23.82
C THR A 15 -14.15 22.26 23.58
N PHE A 16 -12.98 22.32 24.21
CA PHE A 16 -11.97 21.24 24.21
C PHE A 16 -11.91 20.50 25.56
N ALA A 17 -13.08 20.26 26.15
CA ALA A 17 -13.25 19.34 27.29
C ALA A 17 -14.24 18.22 26.93
N GLY A 18 -14.20 17.75 25.69
CA GLY A 18 -14.66 16.40 25.37
C GLY A 18 -13.47 15.48 25.59
N ALA A 19 -13.45 14.76 26.71
CA ALA A 19 -12.48 13.70 26.94
C ALA A 19 -12.51 12.74 25.74
N ILE A 20 -11.49 12.81 24.88
CA ILE A 20 -11.11 11.67 24.06
C ILE A 20 -10.54 10.64 25.03
N ALA A 21 -11.44 9.87 25.64
CA ALA A 21 -11.10 8.53 26.06
C ALA A 21 -10.74 7.78 24.76
N GLN A 22 -9.48 7.86 24.35
CA GLN A 22 -8.92 6.83 23.49
C GLN A 22 -8.88 5.59 24.35
N ASP A 23 -9.94 4.78 24.27
CA ASP A 23 -9.82 3.37 24.59
C ASP A 23 -8.69 2.86 23.72
N SER A 24 -7.53 2.68 24.37
CA SER A 24 -6.39 2.03 23.75
C SER A 24 -6.85 0.59 23.58
N PRO A 25 -6.95 0.03 22.36
CA PRO A 25 -7.38 -1.35 22.22
C PRO A 25 -6.40 -2.22 23.02
N GLU A 26 -6.92 -2.84 24.09
CA GLU A 26 -6.17 -3.79 24.90
C GLU A 26 -5.87 -4.99 23.99
N PHE A 27 -4.62 -5.11 23.55
CA PHE A 27 -4.14 -6.30 22.84
C PHE A 27 -3.91 -7.43 23.84
N GLY A 28 -5.01 -7.93 24.43
CA GLY A 28 -5.03 -9.14 25.24
C GLY A 28 -5.21 -10.40 24.38
N PRO A 29 -5.00 -11.60 24.95
CA PRO A 29 -5.41 -12.84 24.30
C PRO A 29 -6.90 -12.76 23.94
N ARG A 30 -7.24 -13.01 22.66
CA ARG A 30 -8.64 -13.10 22.23
C ARG A 30 -9.25 -14.34 22.88
N ASP A 31 -9.89 -14.16 24.03
CA ASP A 31 -10.54 -15.22 24.81
C ASP A 31 -11.88 -15.70 24.20
N GLY A 32 -12.28 -15.10 23.07
CA GLY A 32 -13.50 -15.43 22.34
C GLY A 32 -14.78 -14.91 23.03
N SER A 33 -14.68 -14.12 24.09
CA SER A 33 -15.81 -13.47 24.77
C SER A 33 -16.27 -12.20 24.07
N GLU A 34 -15.43 -11.63 23.20
CA GLU A 34 -15.76 -10.50 22.34
C GLU A 34 -17.01 -10.80 21.51
N PRO A 35 -18.05 -9.94 21.55
CA PRO A 35 -19.26 -10.16 20.78
C PRO A 35 -18.94 -10.20 19.28
N VAL A 36 -19.41 -11.26 18.62
CA VAL A 36 -19.27 -11.41 17.16
C VAL A 36 -19.96 -10.23 16.48
N ARG A 37 -19.17 -9.39 15.80
CA ARG A 37 -19.68 -8.26 15.03
C ARG A 37 -20.69 -8.76 13.98
N ASP A 38 -21.82 -8.06 13.85
CA ASP A 38 -22.78 -8.33 12.78
C ASP A 38 -22.07 -8.24 11.41
N PRO A 39 -22.13 -9.27 10.57
CA PRO A 39 -21.45 -9.29 9.28
C PRO A 39 -22.04 -8.31 8.26
N ARG A 40 -23.22 -7.73 8.51
CA ARG A 40 -23.83 -6.76 7.60
C ARG A 40 -23.06 -5.43 7.62
N PRO A 41 -22.79 -4.81 6.46
CA PRO A 41 -22.12 -3.52 6.40
C PRO A 41 -22.91 -2.45 7.16
N THR A 42 -22.22 -1.69 8.01
CA THR A 42 -22.73 -0.47 8.62
C THR A 42 -22.70 0.69 7.61
N ALA A 43 -23.30 1.83 7.97
CA ALA A 43 -23.17 3.05 7.17
C ALA A 43 -21.70 3.49 7.03
N GLU A 44 -20.92 3.37 8.11
CA GLU A 44 -19.49 3.69 8.11
C GLU A 44 -18.71 2.75 7.17
N ASP A 45 -19.02 1.45 7.15
CA ASP A 45 -18.38 0.51 6.22
C ASP A 45 -18.63 0.91 4.76
N LEU A 46 -19.84 1.39 4.43
CA LEU A 46 -20.19 1.85 3.10
C LEU A 46 -19.45 3.14 2.72
N GLU A 47 -19.29 4.07 3.65
CA GLU A 47 -18.49 5.28 3.42
C GLU A 47 -17.02 4.95 3.14
N VAL A 48 -16.46 4.00 3.89
CA VAL A 48 -15.10 3.48 3.66
C VAL A 48 -15.00 2.83 2.29
N GLN A 49 -15.98 2.00 1.89
CA GLN A 49 -16.00 1.38 0.56
C GLN A 49 -16.01 2.42 -0.56
N VAL A 50 -16.79 3.50 -0.42
CA VAL A 50 -16.81 4.61 -1.38
C VAL A 50 -15.44 5.31 -1.47
N ALA A 51 -14.76 5.50 -0.33
CA ALA A 51 -13.43 6.08 -0.30
C ALA A 51 -12.38 5.18 -0.97
N VAL A 52 -12.44 3.87 -0.71
CA VAL A 52 -11.57 2.86 -1.36
C VAL A 52 -11.76 2.88 -2.86
N GLU A 53 -13.00 2.83 -3.35
CA GLU A 53 -13.29 2.81 -4.79
C GLU A 53 -12.78 4.08 -5.49
N LYS A 54 -12.95 5.26 -4.87
CA LYS A 54 -12.38 6.51 -5.38
C LYS A 54 -10.85 6.45 -5.48
N GLY A 55 -10.20 5.85 -4.47
CA GLY A 55 -8.75 5.65 -4.46
C GLY A 55 -8.27 4.72 -5.58
N LEU A 56 -8.89 3.55 -5.72
CA LEU A 56 -8.57 2.57 -6.77
C LEU A 56 -8.75 3.17 -8.16
N LYS A 57 -9.86 3.88 -8.38
CA LYS A 57 -10.12 4.58 -9.64
C LYS A 57 -9.03 5.60 -9.94
N GLN A 58 -8.60 6.39 -8.95
CA GLN A 58 -7.53 7.35 -9.16
C GLN A 58 -6.20 6.68 -9.49
N LEU A 59 -5.83 5.62 -8.77
CA LEU A 59 -4.61 4.84 -9.03
C LEU A 59 -4.60 4.29 -10.45
N ALA A 60 -5.74 3.82 -10.95
CA ALA A 60 -5.88 3.31 -12.31
C ALA A 60 -5.61 4.40 -13.38
N THR A 61 -5.95 5.67 -13.12
CA THR A 61 -5.72 6.76 -14.09
C THR A 61 -4.26 7.21 -14.22
N ILE A 62 -3.43 6.92 -13.22
CA ILE A 62 -2.03 7.36 -13.16
C ILE A 62 -1.02 6.22 -13.36
N GLN A 63 -1.47 5.04 -13.82
CA GLN A 63 -0.57 3.95 -14.18
C GLN A 63 0.19 4.29 -15.46
N ASN A 64 1.49 3.99 -15.48
CA ASN A 64 2.33 4.15 -16.66
C ASN A 64 2.00 3.12 -17.75
N PRO A 65 2.35 3.38 -19.03
CA PRO A 65 2.11 2.43 -20.12
C PRO A 65 2.79 1.06 -19.96
N ASP A 66 3.89 0.99 -19.19
CA ASP A 66 4.61 -0.24 -18.88
C ASP A 66 4.00 -1.02 -17.70
N GLY A 67 2.90 -0.53 -17.11
CA GLY A 67 2.22 -1.12 -15.97
C GLY A 67 2.71 -0.67 -14.60
N SER A 68 3.73 0.18 -14.54
CA SER A 68 4.28 0.66 -13.27
C SER A 68 3.56 1.89 -12.72
N TRP A 69 3.88 2.24 -11.48
CA TRP A 69 3.62 3.56 -10.90
C TRP A 69 4.93 4.24 -10.54
N SER A 70 5.03 5.54 -10.83
CA SER A 70 6.24 6.32 -10.60
C SER A 70 6.31 6.89 -9.18
N ASN A 71 7.52 6.95 -8.62
CA ASN A 71 7.83 7.69 -7.39
C ASN A 71 9.35 7.94 -7.29
N ASP A 72 9.75 8.93 -6.50
CA ASP A 72 11.16 9.28 -6.32
C ASP A 72 11.91 8.22 -5.48
N VAL A 73 12.95 7.63 -6.07
CA VAL A 73 13.88 6.74 -5.37
C VAL A 73 15.00 7.54 -4.70
N GLY A 74 15.42 7.15 -3.51
CA GLY A 74 16.40 7.89 -2.73
C GLY A 74 16.83 7.18 -1.44
N ASN A 75 17.57 7.93 -0.62
CA ASN A 75 18.18 7.46 0.62
C ASN A 75 17.78 8.34 1.79
N LYS A 76 17.42 7.72 2.91
CA LYS A 76 17.37 8.43 4.19
C LYS A 76 18.79 8.71 4.66
N LEU A 77 19.13 9.97 4.81
CA LEU A 77 20.42 10.45 5.33
C LEU A 77 20.15 11.35 6.53
N GLY A 78 20.29 10.79 7.73
CA GLY A 78 19.86 11.46 8.96
C GLY A 78 18.37 11.77 8.94
N ASN A 79 18.04 13.06 9.07
CA ASN A 79 16.66 13.57 9.02
C ASN A 79 16.20 13.96 7.60
N ASN A 80 17.07 13.80 6.59
CA ASN A 80 16.77 14.18 5.22
C ASN A 80 16.53 12.95 4.34
N TYR A 81 15.83 13.16 3.22
CA TYR A 81 15.73 12.19 2.14
C TYR A 81 16.46 12.73 0.92
N GLN A 82 17.58 12.11 0.56
CA GLN A 82 18.34 12.46 -0.63
C GLN A 82 17.86 11.61 -1.79
N ARG A 83 17.22 12.25 -2.76
CA ARG A 83 16.78 11.60 -4.00
C ARG A 83 17.97 11.19 -4.86
N ASN A 84 17.88 10.02 -5.47
CA ASN A 84 18.79 9.59 -6.51
C ASN A 84 18.35 10.24 -7.83
N ILE A 85 19.25 10.95 -8.51
CA ILE A 85 18.96 11.66 -9.76
C ILE A 85 18.35 10.71 -10.81
N ASP A 86 18.89 9.48 -10.89
CA ASP A 86 18.43 8.49 -11.86
C ASP A 86 17.05 7.89 -11.54
N GLY A 87 16.54 8.13 -10.33
CA GLY A 87 15.28 7.59 -9.83
C GLY A 87 14.15 8.61 -9.68
N ILE A 88 14.36 9.87 -10.08
CA ILE A 88 13.33 10.92 -10.00
C ILE A 88 12.26 10.68 -11.07
N GLY A 89 10.99 10.60 -10.64
CA GLY A 89 9.83 10.39 -11.53
C GLY A 89 9.85 9.09 -12.34
N LYS A 90 10.73 8.14 -12.01
CA LYS A 90 10.84 6.85 -12.70
C LYS A 90 9.85 5.82 -12.15
N PRO A 91 9.56 4.77 -12.92
CA PRO A 91 8.88 3.58 -12.41
C PRO A 91 9.46 3.09 -11.10
N HIS A 92 8.62 2.87 -10.09
CA HIS A 92 9.06 2.46 -8.77
C HIS A 92 8.48 1.10 -8.40
N LEU A 93 9.35 0.09 -8.23
CA LEU A 93 8.96 -1.29 -7.93
C LEU A 93 8.12 -1.43 -6.65
N GLY A 94 8.60 -0.86 -5.54
CA GLY A 94 7.87 -0.94 -4.27
C GLY A 94 6.46 -0.32 -4.33
N VAL A 95 6.33 0.87 -4.90
CA VAL A 95 5.03 1.54 -5.10
C VAL A 95 4.14 0.72 -6.03
N THR A 96 4.67 0.21 -7.14
CA THR A 96 3.92 -0.65 -8.07
C THR A 96 3.36 -1.89 -7.37
N ALA A 97 4.19 -2.59 -6.60
CA ALA A 97 3.78 -3.80 -5.87
C ALA A 97 2.67 -3.50 -4.84
N ILE A 98 2.82 -2.45 -4.03
CA ILE A 98 1.81 -2.08 -3.02
C ILE A 98 0.52 -1.63 -3.67
N THR A 99 0.59 -0.85 -4.75
CA THR A 99 -0.59 -0.44 -5.52
C THR A 99 -1.33 -1.65 -6.08
N CYS A 100 -0.63 -2.64 -6.62
CA CYS A 100 -1.24 -3.89 -7.06
C CYS A 100 -1.89 -4.68 -5.90
N MET A 101 -1.24 -4.78 -4.75
CA MET A 101 -1.82 -5.43 -3.56
C MET A 101 -3.07 -4.67 -3.06
N ALA A 102 -3.15 -3.35 -3.21
CA ALA A 102 -4.36 -2.59 -2.88
C ALA A 102 -5.54 -2.96 -3.79
N PHE A 103 -5.31 -3.11 -5.10
CA PHE A 103 -6.33 -3.63 -6.02
C PHE A 103 -6.76 -5.06 -5.65
N MET A 104 -5.81 -5.93 -5.33
CA MET A 104 -6.08 -7.33 -4.96
C MET A 104 -6.83 -7.46 -3.63
N SER A 105 -6.53 -6.60 -2.67
CA SER A 105 -7.27 -6.52 -1.40
C SER A 105 -8.74 -6.13 -1.60
N ALA A 106 -9.05 -5.39 -2.67
CA ALA A 106 -10.43 -5.08 -3.07
C ALA A 106 -11.06 -6.16 -3.99
N GLY A 107 -10.37 -7.28 -4.21
CA GLY A 107 -10.87 -8.43 -4.97
C GLY A 107 -10.52 -8.42 -6.46
N HIS A 108 -9.68 -7.48 -6.92
CA HIS A 108 -9.23 -7.43 -8.31
C HIS A 108 -7.88 -8.14 -8.49
N THR A 109 -7.88 -9.27 -9.17
CA THR A 109 -6.69 -10.11 -9.37
C THR A 109 -6.16 -9.93 -10.79
N PRO A 110 -4.96 -10.44 -11.13
CA PRO A 110 -4.44 -10.35 -12.50
C PRO A 110 -5.39 -10.96 -13.56
N ASP A 111 -6.20 -11.95 -13.17
CA ASP A 111 -7.10 -12.71 -14.03
C ASP A 111 -8.59 -12.35 -13.88
N ARG A 112 -9.02 -11.63 -12.82
CA ARG A 112 -10.44 -11.30 -12.58
C ARG A 112 -10.69 -9.91 -12.00
N GLY A 113 -11.92 -9.44 -12.18
CA GLY A 113 -12.36 -8.14 -11.69
C GLY A 113 -12.13 -6.99 -12.68
N GLU A 114 -12.66 -5.82 -12.31
CA GLU A 114 -12.62 -4.61 -13.13
C GLU A 114 -11.18 -4.17 -13.44
N TYR A 115 -10.34 -4.03 -12.41
CA TYR A 115 -8.96 -3.57 -12.56
C TYR A 115 -7.95 -4.66 -12.94
N ARG A 116 -8.39 -5.84 -13.43
CA ARG A 116 -7.49 -6.98 -13.73
C ARG A 116 -6.33 -6.63 -14.65
N ARG A 117 -6.57 -5.77 -15.65
CA ARG A 117 -5.55 -5.34 -16.61
C ARG A 117 -4.48 -4.48 -15.96
N HIS A 118 -4.85 -3.65 -14.99
CA HIS A 118 -3.92 -2.84 -14.22
C HIS A 118 -3.02 -3.72 -13.36
N VAL A 119 -3.61 -4.70 -12.66
CA VAL A 119 -2.86 -5.65 -11.83
C VAL A 119 -1.95 -6.55 -12.67
N ALA A 120 -2.45 -7.07 -13.80
CA ALA A 120 -1.66 -7.88 -14.72
C ALA A 120 -0.47 -7.11 -15.32
N ALA A 121 -0.66 -5.84 -15.69
CA ALA A 121 0.42 -4.99 -16.18
C ALA A 121 1.47 -4.71 -15.09
N GLY A 122 1.04 -4.41 -13.85
CA GLY A 122 1.95 -4.25 -12.72
C GLY A 122 2.71 -5.53 -12.37
N LEU A 123 2.06 -6.69 -12.45
CA LEU A 123 2.72 -7.99 -12.30
C LEU A 123 3.78 -8.21 -13.39
N ALA A 124 3.45 -7.92 -14.64
CA ALA A 124 4.41 -8.03 -15.74
C ALA A 124 5.63 -7.10 -15.54
N PHE A 125 5.41 -5.87 -15.08
CA PHE A 125 6.49 -4.94 -14.73
C PHE A 125 7.37 -5.48 -13.61
N VAL A 126 6.78 -6.03 -12.53
CA VAL A 126 7.58 -6.61 -11.43
C VAL A 126 8.41 -7.79 -11.93
N LEU A 127 7.79 -8.74 -12.65
CA LEU A 127 8.47 -9.92 -13.17
C LEU A 127 9.60 -9.59 -14.14
N SER A 128 9.46 -8.53 -14.94
CA SER A 128 10.51 -8.11 -15.89
C SER A 128 11.74 -7.48 -15.22
N ASN A 129 11.65 -7.10 -13.94
CA ASN A 129 12.73 -6.50 -13.16
C ASN A 129 13.29 -7.45 -12.08
N ILE A 130 12.99 -8.75 -12.17
CA ILE A 130 13.61 -9.79 -11.35
C ILE A 130 14.76 -10.40 -12.13
N ASP A 131 15.97 -10.29 -11.58
CA ASP A 131 17.13 -11.00 -12.08
C ASP A 131 16.92 -12.51 -11.92
N ARG A 132 17.03 -13.26 -13.02
CA ARG A 132 16.67 -14.68 -13.06
C ARG A 132 17.66 -15.57 -12.31
N ASP A 133 18.93 -15.16 -12.26
CA ASP A 133 20.02 -15.96 -11.70
C ASP A 133 20.15 -15.72 -10.19
N THR A 134 20.03 -14.46 -9.77
CA THR A 134 20.21 -14.05 -8.38
C THR A 134 18.89 -13.96 -7.60
N GLY A 135 17.76 -13.73 -8.28
CA GLY A 135 16.48 -13.42 -7.65
C GLY A 135 16.37 -11.96 -7.17
N TRP A 136 17.39 -11.13 -7.41
CA TRP A 136 17.37 -9.72 -7.02
C TRP A 136 16.30 -8.96 -7.80
N THR A 137 15.50 -8.14 -7.12
CA THR A 137 14.43 -7.34 -7.74
C THR A 137 14.75 -5.86 -7.58
N SER A 138 15.14 -5.20 -8.67
CA SER A 138 15.50 -3.78 -8.64
C SER A 138 15.33 -3.12 -10.00
N ALA A 139 14.95 -1.85 -9.95
CA ALA A 139 14.79 -0.93 -11.08
C ALA A 139 15.09 0.48 -10.60
N TYR A 140 15.80 1.28 -11.40
CA TYR A 140 16.06 2.71 -11.13
C TYR A 140 16.61 3.01 -9.72
N GLY A 141 17.41 2.09 -9.17
CA GLY A 141 18.04 2.23 -7.85
C GLY A 141 17.15 1.87 -6.66
N THR A 142 15.98 1.26 -6.89
CA THR A 142 15.15 0.69 -5.81
C THR A 142 15.90 -0.42 -5.06
N ARG A 143 15.59 -0.58 -3.77
CA ARG A 143 16.40 -1.35 -2.81
C ARG A 143 15.58 -2.42 -2.10
N MET A 144 16.17 -3.01 -1.05
CA MET A 144 15.62 -4.14 -0.28
C MET A 144 14.14 -4.01 0.11
N TYR A 145 13.67 -2.82 0.50
CA TYR A 145 12.24 -2.62 0.79
C TYR A 145 11.35 -2.86 -0.44
N SER A 146 11.76 -2.37 -1.62
CA SER A 146 11.02 -2.62 -2.86
C SER A 146 11.04 -4.09 -3.23
N HIS A 147 12.18 -4.76 -3.08
CA HIS A 147 12.29 -6.21 -3.27
C HIS A 147 11.36 -6.99 -2.32
N ALA A 148 11.29 -6.60 -1.05
CA ALA A 148 10.39 -7.21 -0.07
C ALA A 148 8.90 -7.02 -0.46
N PHE A 149 8.51 -5.81 -0.86
CA PHE A 149 7.13 -5.57 -1.34
C PHE A 149 6.80 -6.35 -2.60
N CYS A 150 7.74 -6.45 -3.54
CA CYS A 150 7.56 -7.29 -4.74
C CYS A 150 7.40 -8.75 -4.36
N SER A 151 8.21 -9.26 -3.42
CA SER A 151 8.10 -10.65 -2.94
C SER A 151 6.75 -10.93 -2.28
N MET A 152 6.23 -9.99 -1.47
CA MET A 152 4.90 -10.10 -0.87
C MET A 152 3.80 -10.11 -1.92
N PHE A 153 3.88 -9.22 -2.91
CA PHE A 153 2.94 -9.17 -4.02
C PHE A 153 2.94 -10.47 -4.86
N LEU A 154 4.12 -11.03 -5.18
CA LEU A 154 4.23 -12.32 -5.87
C LEU A 154 3.62 -13.46 -5.05
N ALA A 155 3.81 -13.45 -3.73
CA ALA A 155 3.21 -14.43 -2.83
C ALA A 155 1.68 -14.32 -2.83
N GLU A 156 1.13 -13.12 -2.80
CA GLU A 156 -0.32 -12.87 -2.87
C GLU A 156 -0.89 -13.36 -4.20
N VAL A 157 -0.24 -13.00 -5.32
CA VAL A 157 -0.65 -13.44 -6.66
C VAL A 157 -0.64 -14.96 -6.74
N TYR A 158 0.46 -15.59 -6.33
CA TYR A 158 0.55 -17.06 -6.34
C TYR A 158 -0.52 -17.71 -5.46
N GLY A 159 -0.81 -17.13 -4.28
CA GLY A 159 -1.86 -17.61 -3.39
C GLY A 159 -3.24 -17.65 -4.06
N GLN A 160 -3.51 -16.70 -4.94
CA GLN A 160 -4.81 -16.54 -5.62
C GLN A 160 -4.89 -17.26 -6.98
N THR A 161 -3.82 -17.29 -7.77
CA THR A 161 -3.82 -17.80 -9.16
C THR A 161 -3.16 -19.17 -9.31
N ARG A 162 -2.28 -19.56 -8.37
CA ARG A 162 -1.43 -20.76 -8.45
C ARG A 162 -0.55 -20.82 -9.70
N ASP A 163 -0.20 -19.67 -10.27
CA ASP A 163 0.65 -19.60 -11.46
C ASP A 163 2.08 -20.12 -11.16
N PRO A 164 2.55 -21.19 -11.86
CA PRO A 164 3.87 -21.76 -11.64
C PRO A 164 5.01 -20.81 -12.05
N VAL A 165 4.79 -19.90 -13.00
CA VAL A 165 5.78 -18.89 -13.39
C VAL A 165 6.01 -17.92 -12.24
N VAL A 166 4.93 -17.45 -11.60
CA VAL A 166 5.01 -16.59 -10.42
C VAL A 166 5.71 -17.32 -9.27
N LEU A 167 5.40 -18.59 -9.03
CA LEU A 167 6.06 -19.40 -8.00
C LEU A 167 7.57 -19.49 -8.21
N SER A 168 8.02 -19.69 -9.45
CA SER A 168 9.45 -19.77 -9.76
C SER A 168 10.17 -18.47 -9.42
N HIS A 169 9.62 -17.32 -9.80
CA HIS A 169 10.22 -16.02 -9.51
C HIS A 169 10.16 -15.70 -8.01
N LEU A 170 9.06 -16.04 -7.34
CA LEU A 170 8.91 -15.90 -5.89
C LEU A 170 9.99 -16.68 -5.14
N ARG A 171 10.22 -17.94 -5.50
CA ARG A 171 11.25 -18.78 -4.86
C ARG A 171 12.65 -18.20 -5.04
N ASN A 172 12.96 -17.67 -6.22
CA ASN A 172 14.25 -17.01 -6.46
C ASN A 172 14.38 -15.73 -5.62
N ALA A 173 13.34 -14.90 -5.59
CA ALA A 173 13.31 -13.67 -4.81
C ALA A 173 13.48 -13.95 -3.30
N ILE A 174 12.76 -14.92 -2.75
CA ILE A 174 12.95 -15.34 -1.35
C ILE A 174 14.35 -15.95 -1.14
N GLY A 175 14.85 -16.71 -2.11
CA GLY A 175 16.20 -17.26 -2.10
C GLY A 175 17.29 -16.19 -1.99
N PHE A 176 17.09 -15.02 -2.59
CA PHE A 176 17.98 -13.87 -2.46
C PHE A 176 18.02 -13.30 -1.04
N ILE A 177 16.92 -13.37 -0.29
CA ILE A 177 16.81 -12.82 1.07
C ILE A 177 17.53 -13.73 2.09
N VAL A 178 17.43 -15.05 1.92
CA VAL A 178 17.85 -16.03 2.94
C VAL A 178 19.26 -16.59 2.76
N LYS A 179 19.88 -16.37 1.60
CA LYS A 179 21.24 -16.83 1.29
C LYS A 179 22.27 -15.76 1.61
#